data_AF-A0A942AZX0-F1
#
_entry.id   AF-A0A942AZX0-F1
#
_cell.length_a   1.000
_cell.length_b   1.000
_cell.length_c   1.000
_cell.angle_alpha   90.00
_cell.angle_beta   90.00
_cell.angle_gamma   90.00
#
_symmetry.space_group_name_H-M   'P 1'
#
loop_
_entity.id
_entity.type
_entity.pdbx_description
1 polymer ?
#
loop_
_entity_poly.entity_id
_entity_poly.type
_entity_poly.pdbx_seq_one_letter_code
_entity_poly.pdbx_strand_id
1 'polypeptide(L)'
;MYEYIKGELVEATPANAVVDCGGVGYYIHISVNTYSKIASQNQVMLYIHQIVREDAHLLYGFFSKEERSLFRALISVSGIGA
;
A
#
# COMPACT_ATOMS: atom_id res chain seq x y z
N MET A 1 8.67 8.36 7.48
CA MET A 1 7.35 7.83 7.09
C MET A 1 7.19 8.00 5.59
N TYR A 2 6.85 6.94 4.87
CA TYR A 2 6.62 7.01 3.43
C TYR A 2 5.23 7.55 3.11
N GLU A 3 5.15 8.54 2.22
CA GLU A 3 3.87 9.15 1.81
C GLU A 3 3.30 8.50 0.55
N TYR A 4 4.18 8.13 -0.39
CA TYR A 4 3.86 7.35 -1.57
C TYR A 4 5.12 6.60 -2.05
N ILE A 5 4.92 5.55 -2.84
CA ILE A 5 5.96 4.87 -3.59
C ILE A 5 5.54 4.87 -5.05
N LYS A 6 6.45 5.26 -5.94
CA LYS A 6 6.26 5.25 -7.39
C LYS A 6 7.34 4.37 -8.02
N GLY A 7 6.93 3.43 -8.85
CA GLY A 7 7.85 2.46 -9.43
C GLY A 7 7.19 1.53 -10.43
N GLU A 8 7.94 0.52 -10.85
CA GLU A 8 7.47 -0.55 -11.71
C GLU A 8 6.69 -1.58 -10.90
N LEU A 9 5.54 -2.01 -11.41
CA LEU A 9 4.75 -3.08 -10.80
C LEU A 9 5.34 -4.43 -11.20
N VAL A 10 6.04 -5.08 -10.28
CA VAL A 10 6.67 -6.38 -10.50
C VAL A 10 5.65 -7.51 -10.33
N GLU A 11 4.82 -7.40 -9.30
CA GLU A 11 3.79 -8.40 -8.98
C GLU A 11 2.59 -7.71 -8.35
N ALA A 12 1.39 -8.19 -8.64
CA ALA A 12 0.16 -7.77 -7.99
C ALA A 12 -0.75 -8.97 -7.71
N THR A 13 -1.26 -9.03 -6.50
CA THR A 13 -2.32 -9.93 -6.07
C THR A 13 -3.45 -9.12 -5.44
N PRO A 14 -4.65 -9.69 -5.24
CA PRO A 14 -5.73 -8.98 -4.55
C PRO A 14 -5.42 -8.53 -3.11
N ALA A 15 -4.34 -9.02 -2.50
CA ALA A 15 -3.94 -8.72 -1.12
C ALA A 15 -2.62 -7.90 -1.01
N ASN A 16 -1.77 -7.93 -2.04
CA ASN A 16 -0.46 -7.27 -2.01
C ASN A 16 0.00 -6.85 -3.41
N ALA A 17 0.96 -5.93 -3.46
CA ALA A 17 1.71 -5.58 -4.65
C ALA A 17 3.19 -5.45 -4.31
N VAL A 18 4.03 -5.82 -5.26
CA VAL A 18 5.48 -5.61 -5.23
C VAL A 18 5.82 -4.51 -6.22
N VAL A 19 6.38 -3.42 -5.72
CA VAL A 19 6.78 -2.27 -6.54
C VAL A 19 8.29 -2.11 -6.50
N ASP A 20 8.96 -2.20 -7.65
CA ASP A 20 10.37 -1.85 -7.78
C ASP A 20 10.52 -0.34 -7.92
N CYS A 21 11.20 0.27 -6.95
CA CYS A 21 11.57 1.67 -7.02
C CYS A 21 13.08 1.81 -6.93
N GLY A 22 13.74 1.86 -8.10
CA GLY A 22 15.17 2.10 -8.21
C GLY A 22 16.02 0.91 -7.81
N GLY A 23 15.54 -0.31 -8.09
CA GLY A 23 16.20 -1.57 -7.74
C GLY A 23 15.88 -2.09 -6.34
N VAL A 24 14.91 -1.47 -5.65
CA VAL A 24 14.42 -1.91 -4.33
C VAL A 24 12.96 -2.33 -4.48
N GLY A 25 12.68 -3.62 -4.24
CA GLY A 25 11.34 -4.19 -4.24
C GLY A 25 10.61 -3.94 -2.93
N TYR A 26 9.54 -3.14 -2.97
CA TYR A 26 8.69 -2.86 -1.81
C TYR A 26 7.49 -3.80 -1.81
N TYR A 27 7.37 -4.61 -0.77
CA TYR A 27 6.16 -5.39 -0.50
C TYR A 27 5.12 -4.51 0.19
N ILE A 28 3.97 -4.34 -0.46
CA ILE A 28 2.93 -3.41 -0.04
C ILE A 28 1.60 -4.16 0.04
N HIS A 29 0.96 -4.16 1.21
CA HIS A 29 -0.41 -4.65 1.37
C HIS A 29 -1.38 -3.71 0.68
N ILE A 30 -2.31 -4.24 -0.11
CA ILE A 30 -3.29 -3.43 -0.84
C ILE A 30 -4.69 -3.99 -0.67
N SER A 31 -5.69 -3.17 -1.00
CA SER A 31 -7.08 -3.62 -1.11
C SER A 31 -7.35 -4.24 -2.49
N VAL A 32 -8.39 -5.07 -2.58
CA VAL A 32 -8.90 -5.58 -3.87
C VAL A 32 -9.28 -4.43 -4.82
N ASN A 33 -9.78 -3.31 -4.28
CA ASN A 33 -10.09 -2.12 -5.05
C ASN A 33 -8.83 -1.47 -5.66
N THR A 34 -7.74 -1.39 -4.90
CA THR A 34 -6.44 -0.91 -5.41
C THR A 34 -5.90 -1.88 -6.46
N TYR A 35 -5.95 -3.20 -6.21
CA TYR A 35 -5.53 -4.23 -7.14
C TYR A 35 -6.19 -4.07 -8.53
N SER A 36 -7.53 -3.97 -8.57
CA SER A 36 -8.28 -3.82 -9.82
C SER A 36 -7.90 -2.60 -10.64
N LYS A 37 -7.30 -1.56 -10.02
CA LYS A 37 -6.86 -0.34 -10.70
C LYS A 37 -5.42 -0.40 -11.18
N ILE A 38 -4.57 -1.20 -10.52
CA ILE A 38 -3.13 -1.24 -10.80
C ILE A 38 -2.70 -2.49 -11.58
N ALA A 39 -3.46 -3.59 -11.54
CA ALA A 39 -3.03 -4.89 -12.06
C ALA A 39 -2.68 -4.90 -13.56
N SER A 40 -3.19 -3.95 -14.34
CA SER A 40 -2.90 -3.79 -15.77
C SER A 40 -1.85 -2.72 -16.08
N GLN A 41 -1.23 -2.12 -15.07
CA GLN A 41 -0.26 -1.03 -15.23
C GLN A 41 1.18 -1.53 -15.05
N ASN A 42 2.09 -1.09 -15.91
CA ASN A 42 3.52 -1.35 -15.71
C ASN A 42 4.16 -0.41 -14.68
N GLN A 43 3.68 0.84 -14.58
CA GLN A 43 4.15 1.80 -13.58
C GLN A 43 3.00 2.26 -12.73
N VAL A 44 3.22 2.28 -11.42
CA VAL A 44 2.21 2.61 -10.43
C VAL A 44 2.73 3.63 -9.44
N MET A 45 1.81 4.41 -8.87
CA MET A 45 2.06 5.26 -7.73
C MET A 45 1.04 4.90 -6.65
N LEU A 46 1.51 4.35 -5.54
CA LEU A 46 0.67 3.96 -4.41
C LEU A 46 0.91 4.91 -3.25
N TYR A 47 -0.17 5.45 -2.69
CA TYR A 47 -0.12 6.20 -1.43
C TYR A 47 0.09 5.24 -0.28
N ILE A 48 1.04 5.57 0.59
CA ILE A 48 1.47 4.66 1.65
C ILE A 48 0.94 5.12 3.01
N HIS A 49 0.51 4.15 3.80
CA HIS A 49 0.44 4.24 5.23
C HIS A 49 1.37 3.17 5.82
N GLN A 50 2.38 3.63 6.54
CA GLN A 50 3.39 2.77 7.17
C GLN A 50 3.00 2.54 8.63
N ILE A 51 2.96 1.27 9.04
CA ILE A 51 2.82 0.87 10.44
C ILE A 51 4.16 0.29 10.88
N VAL A 52 4.71 0.84 11.95
CA VAL A 52 5.96 0.38 12.57
C VAL A 52 5.62 -0.12 13.97
N ARG A 53 5.94 -1.39 14.22
CA ARG A 53 5.86 -2.04 15.54
C ARG A 53 7.23 -2.58 15.91
N GLU A 54 7.33 -3.15 17.10
CA GLU A 54 8.58 -3.75 17.58
C GLU A 54 9.03 -4.95 16.73
N ASP A 55 8.10 -5.68 16.11
CA ASP A 55 8.33 -6.91 15.36
C ASP A 55 8.09 -6.80 13.85
N ALA A 56 7.50 -5.70 13.39
CA ALA A 56 7.02 -5.59 12.01
C ALA A 56 7.10 -4.18 11.42
N HIS A 57 7.49 -4.14 10.15
CA HIS A 57 7.39 -2.98 9.27
C HIS A 57 6.38 -3.29 8.16
N LEU A 58 5.17 -2.73 8.29
CA LEU A 58 4.08 -2.98 7.35
C LEU A 58 3.84 -1.73 6.49
N LEU A 59 3.70 -1.94 5.18
CA LEU A 59 3.31 -0.91 4.23
C LEU A 59 1.91 -1.24 3.71
N TYR A 60 0.97 -0.31 3.89
CA TYR A 60 -0.35 -0.37 3.27
C TYR A 60 -0.43 0.65 2.14
N GLY A 61 -0.74 0.18 0.94
CA GLY A 61 -0.79 0.95 -0.29
C GLY A 61 -2.22 1.16 -0.79
N PHE A 62 -2.46 2.35 -1.32
CA PHE A 62 -3.76 2.75 -1.84
C PHE A 62 -3.61 3.48 -3.17
N PHE A 63 -4.56 3.25 -4.08
CA PHE A 63 -4.58 3.95 -5.37
C PHE A 63 -4.87 5.45 -5.22
N SER A 64 -5.67 5.85 -4.23
CA SER A 64 -6.05 7.24 -4.00
C SER A 64 -5.83 7.70 -2.56
N LYS A 65 -5.74 9.03 -2.37
CA LYS A 65 -5.57 9.64 -1.05
C LYS A 65 -6.80 9.43 -0.17
N GLU A 66 -7.99 9.46 -0.78
CA GLU A 66 -9.28 9.29 -0.11
C GLU A 66 -9.39 7.88 0.50
N GLU A 67 -8.97 6.86 -0.25
CA GLU A 67 -8.94 5.48 0.22
C GLU A 67 -7.98 5.31 1.42
N ARG A 68 -6.80 5.94 1.35
CA ARG A 68 -5.86 5.96 2.48
C ARG A 68 -6.44 6.68 3.70
N SER A 69 -7.11 7.81 3.50
CA SER A 69 -7.73 8.58 4.58
C SER A 69 -8.84 7.77 5.25
N LEU A 70 -9.64 7.04 4.46
CA LEU A 70 -10.66 6.12 4.98
C LEU A 70 -10.01 5.00 5.81
N PHE A 71 -8.97 4.36 5.29
CA PHE A 71 -8.24 3.33 6.04
C PHE A 71 -7.71 3.85 7.38
N ARG A 72 -7.08 5.03 7.37
CA ARG A 72 -6.57 5.70 8.59
C ARG A 72 -7.68 6.00 9.59
N ALA A 73 -8.84 6.44 9.11
CA ALA A 73 -10.01 6.66 9.96
C ALA A 73 -10.48 5.33 10.59
N LEU A 74 -10.55 4.25 9.82
CA LEU A 74 -10.98 2.93 10.31
C LEU A 74 -10.06 2.38 11.41
N ILE A 75 -8.74 2.42 11.22
CA ILE A 75 -7.78 1.93 12.23
C ILE A 75 -7.63 2.89 13.43
N SER A 76 -8.09 4.14 13.31
CA SER A 76 -8.07 5.10 14.42
C SER A 76 -9.19 4.85 15.44
N VAL A 77 -10.23 4.13 15.05
CA VAL A 77 -11.31 3.75 15.97
C VAL A 77 -10.79 2.65 16.91
N SER A 78 -10.77 2.95 18.21
CA SER A 78 -10.33 2.01 19.24
C SER A 78 -11.09 0.68 19.14
N GLY A 79 -10.34 -0.41 18.94
CA GLY A 79 -10.88 -1.77 18.86
C GLY A 79 -10.81 -2.42 17.47
N ILE A 80 -10.51 -1.66 16.41
CA ILE A 80 -10.18 -2.22 15.09
C ILE A 80 -8.66 -2.16 14.96
N GLY A 81 -8.00 -3.29 15.20
CA GLY A 81 -6.55 -3.38 15.37
C GLY A 81 -5.74 -2.70 14.25
N ALA A 82 -4.61 -2.13 14.66
CA ALA A 82 -3.42 -2.16 13.83
C ALA A 82 -2.92 -3.60 13.91
#